data_AF-A0A9D8BGA6-F1
#
_entry.id   AF-A0A9D8BGA6-F1
#
_cell.length_a   1.000
_cell.length_b   1.000
_cell.length_c   1.000
_cell.angle_alpha   90.00
_cell.angle_beta   90.00
_cell.angle_gamma   90.00
#
_symmetry.space_group_name_H-M   'P 1'
#
loop_
_entity.id
_entity.type
_entity.pdbx_description
1 polymer ?
#
loop_
_entity_poly.entity_id
_entity_poly.type
_entity_poly.pdbx_seq_one_letter_code
_entity_poly.pdbx_strand_id
1 'polypeptide(L)'
;MDHFEQGYVPSSKEDNFTYEGEDPQQVCLHLKNRILLFVLDIEHLRQNPLFADTETFLDKFADNLTAIHFLTECAQACSELLVEVGFLVNNILTCNVWIPSYNLEISTLDAVKLYKKNKNNGPIFSSILKAYTEDNPSIDSLLNDLKLLACELIEEKGNT
;
A
#
# COMPACT_ATOMS: atom_id res chain seq x y z
N MET A 1 -7.34 38.63 -8.36
CA MET A 1 -7.03 38.31 -6.96
C MET A 1 -7.88 37.12 -6.59
N ASP A 2 -7.21 36.14 -6.02
CA ASP A 2 -7.51 34.71 -6.08
C ASP A 2 -8.71 34.26 -5.24
N HIS A 3 -9.53 33.40 -5.83
CA HIS A 3 -10.44 32.52 -5.10
C HIS A 3 -9.84 31.12 -5.12
N PHE A 4 -9.00 30.81 -4.13
CA PHE A 4 -8.67 29.43 -3.80
C PHE A 4 -9.76 28.88 -2.89
N GLU A 5 -10.72 28.16 -3.46
CA GLU A 5 -11.59 27.28 -2.68
C GLU A 5 -10.75 26.09 -2.21
N GLN A 6 -10.56 26.03 -0.89
CA GLN A 6 -9.83 24.97 -0.21
C GLN A 6 -10.59 23.65 -0.31
N GLY A 7 -9.84 22.61 -0.68
CA GLY A 7 -10.33 21.25 -0.86
C GLY A 7 -10.94 20.67 0.42
N TYR A 8 -12.12 20.08 0.24
CA TYR A 8 -12.70 19.17 1.20
C TYR A 8 -11.99 17.81 1.06
N VAL A 9 -11.09 17.48 1.99
CA VAL A 9 -10.58 16.13 2.16
C VAL A 9 -11.39 15.47 3.28
N PRO A 10 -12.20 14.43 3.02
CA PRO A 10 -12.95 13.77 4.07
C PRO A 10 -11.99 13.12 5.07
N SER A 11 -12.16 13.49 6.34
CA SER A 11 -11.49 12.92 7.50
C SER A 11 -11.79 11.43 7.65
N SER A 12 -10.75 10.70 8.05
CA SER A 12 -10.73 9.29 8.46
C SER A 12 -11.92 8.92 9.35
N LYS A 13 -12.92 8.26 8.76
CA LYS A 13 -13.64 7.24 9.49
C LYS A 13 -12.74 6.02 9.44
N GLU A 14 -12.48 5.43 10.60
CA GLU A 14 -12.07 4.05 10.65
C GLU A 14 -13.09 3.26 9.85
N ASP A 15 -12.69 2.91 8.62
CA ASP A 15 -13.40 2.02 7.73
C ASP A 15 -13.40 0.65 8.41
N ASN A 16 -14.29 0.47 9.39
CA ASN A 16 -14.75 -0.82 9.87
C ASN A 16 -15.57 -1.47 8.75
N PHE A 17 -14.95 -1.66 7.59
CA PHE A 17 -15.50 -2.39 6.47
C PHE A 17 -15.40 -3.87 6.83
N THR A 18 -16.52 -4.43 7.24
CA THR A 18 -16.70 -5.87 7.36
C THR A 18 -17.16 -6.38 6.00
N TYR A 19 -16.22 -6.91 5.21
CA TYR A 19 -16.47 -7.48 3.88
C TYR A 19 -17.16 -8.87 3.94
N GLU A 20 -17.72 -9.27 5.10
CA GLU A 20 -18.49 -10.50 5.23
C GLU A 20 -19.75 -10.43 4.36
N GLY A 21 -19.76 -11.18 3.25
CA GLY A 21 -20.89 -11.26 2.33
C GLY A 21 -20.84 -10.30 1.14
N GLU A 22 -19.72 -9.59 0.91
CA GLU A 22 -19.55 -8.81 -0.31
C GLU A 22 -19.29 -9.69 -1.55
N ASP A 23 -19.71 -9.19 -2.71
CA ASP A 23 -19.48 -9.84 -4.00
C ASP A 23 -17.95 -9.95 -4.26
N PRO A 24 -17.41 -11.16 -4.48
CA PRO A 24 -16.01 -11.37 -4.82
C PRO A 24 -15.48 -10.45 -5.92
N GLN A 25 -16.31 -10.10 -6.92
CA GLN A 25 -15.91 -9.18 -7.99
C GLN A 25 -15.68 -7.76 -7.46
N GLN A 26 -16.45 -7.31 -6.47
CA GLN A 26 -16.24 -6.02 -5.82
C GLN A 26 -14.98 -6.02 -4.95
N VAL A 27 -14.73 -7.11 -4.21
CA VAL A 27 -13.50 -7.28 -3.42
C VAL A 27 -12.27 -7.23 -4.34
N CYS A 28 -12.29 -7.92 -5.48
CA CYS A 28 -11.20 -7.88 -6.47
C CYS A 28 -10.99 -6.49 -7.06
N LEU A 29 -12.05 -5.78 -7.39
CA LEU A 29 -11.99 -4.39 -7.88
C LEU A 29 -11.40 -3.45 -6.82
N HIS A 30 -11.80 -3.58 -5.56
CA HIS A 30 -11.25 -2.80 -4.47
C HIS A 30 -9.78 -3.10 -4.22
N LEU A 31 -9.39 -4.38 -4.23
CA LEU A 31 -8.00 -4.81 -4.11
C LEU A 31 -7.14 -4.25 -5.25
N LYS A 32 -7.60 -4.37 -6.50
CA LYS A 32 -6.94 -3.76 -7.67
C LYS A 32 -6.69 -2.27 -7.47
N ASN A 33 -7.74 -1.52 -7.11
CA ASN A 33 -7.61 -0.07 -6.94
C ASN A 33 -6.61 0.29 -5.83
N ARG A 34 -6.62 -0.45 -4.70
CA ARG A 34 -5.68 -0.22 -3.60
C ARG A 34 -4.24 -0.53 -4.01
N ILE A 35 -4.02 -1.62 -4.74
CA ILE A 35 -2.70 -1.97 -5.28
C ILE A 35 -2.18 -0.89 -6.23
N LEU A 36 -3.00 -0.44 -7.20
CA LEU A 36 -2.59 0.59 -8.15
C LEU A 36 -2.28 1.91 -7.44
N LEU A 37 -3.07 2.30 -6.44
CA LEU A 37 -2.80 3.49 -5.63
C LEU A 37 -1.48 3.37 -4.87
N PHE A 38 -1.20 2.21 -4.28
CA PHE A 38 0.08 1.94 -3.62
C PHE A 38 1.28 2.05 -4.58
N VAL A 39 1.19 1.43 -5.77
CA VAL A 39 2.25 1.51 -6.78
C VAL A 39 2.47 2.95 -7.23
N LEU A 40 1.40 3.70 -7.50
CA LEU A 40 1.48 5.11 -7.87
C LEU A 40 2.08 5.97 -6.76
N ASP A 41 1.75 5.70 -5.49
CA ASP A 41 2.31 6.42 -4.35
C ASP A 41 3.83 6.20 -4.28
N ILE A 42 4.34 4.98 -4.52
CA ILE A 42 5.78 4.69 -4.57
C ILE A 42 6.46 5.30 -5.82
N GLU A 43 5.84 5.21 -7.00
CA GLU A 43 6.39 5.82 -8.22
C GLU A 43 6.49 7.34 -8.07
N HIS A 44 5.46 7.98 -7.51
CA HIS A 44 5.44 9.42 -7.26
C HIS A 44 6.51 9.82 -6.22
N LEU A 45 6.64 9.03 -5.16
CA LEU A 45 7.66 9.19 -4.13
C LEU A 45 9.07 9.16 -4.71
N ARG A 46 9.36 8.22 -5.61
CA ARG A 46 10.67 8.10 -6.28
C ARG A 46 10.96 9.29 -7.19
N GLN A 47 9.96 9.76 -7.92
CA GLN A 47 10.09 10.92 -8.80
C GLN A 47 10.25 12.22 -8.01
N ASN A 48 9.61 12.33 -6.85
CA ASN A 48 9.66 13.53 -6.03
C ASN A 48 9.69 13.20 -4.52
N PRO A 49 10.87 12.87 -3.97
CA PRO A 49 11.02 12.51 -2.56
C PRO A 49 10.61 13.61 -1.57
N LEU A 50 10.51 14.87 -2.02
CA LEU A 50 10.09 16.01 -1.19
C LEU A 50 8.58 15.98 -0.86
N PHE A 51 7.76 15.27 -1.65
CA PHE A 51 6.33 15.07 -1.35
C PHE A 51 6.09 14.07 -0.23
N ALA A 52 7.08 13.22 0.02
CA ALA A 52 6.99 12.16 1.01
C ALA A 52 6.81 12.69 2.43
N ASP A 53 7.43 13.83 2.72
CA ASP A 53 7.57 14.42 4.05
C ASP A 53 6.28 15.08 4.58
N THR A 54 5.13 14.67 4.03
CA THR A 54 3.81 15.15 4.45
C THR A 54 3.08 14.04 5.20
N GLU A 55 2.59 14.35 6.40
CA GLU A 55 1.77 13.44 7.23
C GLU A 55 0.60 12.84 6.44
N THR A 56 0.03 13.59 5.50
CA THR A 56 -1.05 13.16 4.62
C THR A 56 -0.67 12.04 3.66
N PHE A 57 0.51 12.12 3.03
CA PHE A 57 1.00 11.04 2.15
C PHE A 57 1.20 9.76 2.96
N LEU A 58 1.65 9.90 4.20
CA LEU A 58 1.96 8.80 5.07
C LEU A 58 0.77 8.05 5.62
N ASP A 59 -0.23 8.79 6.12
CA ASP A 59 -1.47 8.19 6.57
C ASP A 59 -2.11 7.41 5.39
N LYS A 60 -2.11 7.99 4.17
CA LYS A 60 -2.59 7.32 2.96
C LYS A 60 -1.79 6.06 2.62
N PHE A 61 -0.45 6.12 2.68
CA PHE A 61 0.43 4.98 2.38
C PHE A 61 0.21 3.82 3.35
N ALA A 62 0.16 4.14 4.65
CA ALA A 62 -0.11 3.18 5.71
C ALA A 62 -1.50 2.54 5.60
N ASP A 63 -2.52 3.34 5.26
CA ASP A 63 -3.88 2.86 5.06
C ASP A 63 -4.01 2.00 3.80
N ASN A 64 -3.33 2.34 2.71
CA ASN A 64 -3.27 1.49 1.52
C ASN A 64 -2.63 0.14 1.83
N LEU A 65 -1.48 0.09 2.51
CA LEU A 65 -0.85 -1.18 2.90
C LEU A 65 -1.75 -2.02 3.81
N THR A 66 -2.42 -1.40 4.77
CA THR A 66 -3.34 -2.08 5.68
C THR A 66 -4.55 -2.65 4.91
N ALA A 67 -5.14 -1.86 4.01
CA ALA A 67 -6.28 -2.28 3.20
C ALA A 67 -5.92 -3.42 2.23
N ILE A 68 -4.76 -3.35 1.58
CA ILE A 68 -4.28 -4.41 0.67
C ILE A 68 -4.11 -5.72 1.45
N HIS A 69 -3.49 -5.67 2.64
CA HIS A 69 -3.30 -6.85 3.47
C HIS A 69 -4.64 -7.51 3.84
N PHE A 70 -5.59 -6.73 4.33
CA PHE A 70 -6.91 -7.22 4.71
C PHE A 70 -7.70 -7.79 3.51
N LEU A 71 -7.75 -7.04 2.40
CA LEU A 71 -8.48 -7.46 1.20
C LEU A 71 -7.90 -8.73 0.58
N THR A 72 -6.57 -8.90 0.65
CA THR A 72 -5.90 -10.13 0.23
C THR A 72 -6.37 -11.33 1.04
N GLU A 73 -6.42 -11.21 2.37
CA GLU A 73 -6.89 -12.29 3.25
C GLU A 73 -8.34 -12.66 2.97
N CYS A 74 -9.21 -11.68 2.67
CA CYS A 74 -10.60 -11.93 2.29
C CYS A 74 -10.74 -12.59 0.91
N ALA A 75 -9.85 -12.28 -0.03
CA ALA A 75 -9.97 -12.68 -1.44
C ALA A 75 -9.33 -14.04 -1.76
N GLN A 76 -8.50 -14.61 -0.88
CA GLN A 76 -7.76 -15.88 -1.08
C GLN A 76 -8.64 -17.08 -1.49
N ALA A 77 -9.95 -17.03 -1.26
CA ALA A 77 -10.88 -18.09 -1.66
C ALA A 77 -11.34 -18.02 -3.14
N CYS A 78 -10.94 -17.01 -3.92
CA CYS A 78 -11.64 -16.67 -5.17
C CYS A 78 -10.90 -16.95 -6.49
N SER A 79 -9.55 -17.01 -6.54
CA SER A 79 -8.76 -17.26 -7.78
C SER A 79 -7.27 -17.54 -7.48
N GLU A 80 -6.58 -18.28 -8.35
CA GLU A 80 -5.11 -18.47 -8.30
C GLU A 80 -4.36 -17.13 -8.46
N LEU A 81 -4.90 -16.20 -9.26
CA LEU A 81 -4.35 -14.86 -9.43
C LEU A 81 -4.31 -14.08 -8.11
N LEU A 82 -5.30 -14.30 -7.24
CA LEU A 82 -5.38 -13.65 -5.92
C LEU A 82 -4.39 -14.25 -4.93
N VAL A 83 -4.05 -15.53 -5.10
CA VAL A 83 -2.97 -16.18 -4.34
C VAL A 83 -1.63 -15.55 -4.72
N GLU A 84 -1.36 -15.35 -6.02
CA GLU A 84 -0.13 -14.69 -6.49
C GLU A 84 -0.03 -13.23 -6.04
N VAL A 85 -1.11 -12.47 -6.16
CA VAL A 85 -1.20 -11.11 -5.61
C VAL A 85 -0.90 -11.13 -4.11
N GLY A 86 -1.46 -12.09 -3.37
CA GLY A 86 -1.20 -12.21 -1.94
C GLY A 86 0.26 -12.53 -1.60
N PHE A 87 0.92 -13.35 -2.40
CA PHE A 87 2.36 -13.59 -2.24
C PHE A 87 3.19 -12.32 -2.46
N LEU A 88 2.89 -11.54 -3.51
CA LEU A 88 3.62 -10.29 -3.78
C LEU A 88 3.37 -9.23 -2.70
N VAL A 89 2.12 -9.09 -2.25
CA VAL A 89 1.75 -8.22 -1.13
C VAL A 89 2.50 -8.64 0.12
N ASN A 90 2.54 -9.93 0.44
CA ASN A 90 3.26 -10.41 1.61
C ASN A 90 4.76 -10.14 1.50
N ASN A 91 5.36 -10.29 0.32
CA ASN A 91 6.78 -9.95 0.10
C ASN A 91 7.04 -8.46 0.36
N ILE A 92 6.15 -7.55 -0.08
CA ILE A 92 6.25 -6.12 0.19
C ILE A 92 6.11 -5.83 1.68
N LEU A 93 5.13 -6.44 2.35
CA LEU A 93 4.87 -6.25 3.78
C LEU A 93 6.01 -6.77 4.66
N THR A 94 6.72 -7.80 4.19
CA THR A 94 7.84 -8.44 4.90
C THR A 94 9.21 -7.92 4.49
N CYS A 95 9.30 -6.95 3.57
CA CYS A 95 10.55 -6.27 3.28
C CYS A 95 11.15 -5.70 4.56
N ASN A 96 12.45 -5.92 4.75
CA ASN A 96 13.16 -5.43 5.92
C ASN A 96 13.34 -3.92 5.85
N VAL A 97 12.99 -3.25 6.94
CA VAL A 97 13.17 -1.83 7.18
C VAL A 97 14.12 -1.65 8.36
N TRP A 98 15.27 -1.06 8.10
CA TRP A 98 16.23 -0.69 9.14
C TRP A 98 15.89 0.69 9.72
N ILE A 99 15.72 0.78 11.05
CA ILE A 99 15.39 2.01 11.77
C ILE A 99 16.57 2.43 12.66
N PRO A 100 17.45 3.35 12.20
CA PRO A 100 18.71 3.66 12.87
C PRO A 100 18.53 4.16 14.30
N SER A 101 17.52 5.00 14.56
CA SER A 101 17.29 5.60 15.88
C SER A 101 16.97 4.59 16.98
N TYR A 102 16.52 3.38 16.60
CA TYR A 102 16.21 2.30 17.54
C TYR A 102 17.16 1.11 17.41
N ASN A 103 18.12 1.17 16.47
CA ASN A 103 18.99 0.04 16.12
C ASN A 103 18.17 -1.26 15.91
N LEU A 104 17.12 -1.13 15.09
CA LEU A 104 16.07 -2.15 14.93
C LEU A 104 15.83 -2.45 13.45
N GLU A 105 15.77 -3.73 13.09
CA GLU A 105 15.32 -4.22 11.79
C GLU A 105 13.97 -4.90 11.97
N ILE A 106 12.96 -4.44 11.25
CA ILE A 106 11.59 -4.98 11.29
C ILE A 106 11.00 -5.03 9.89
N SER A 107 9.89 -5.75 9.74
CA SER A 107 9.13 -5.74 8.50
C SER A 107 8.53 -4.35 8.20
N THR A 108 8.25 -4.05 6.93
CA THR A 108 7.48 -2.86 6.54
C THR A 108 6.15 -2.78 7.29
N LEU A 109 5.44 -3.90 7.42
CA LEU A 109 4.16 -3.93 8.14
C LEU A 109 4.32 -3.53 9.61
N ASP A 110 5.34 -4.03 10.29
CA ASP A 110 5.60 -3.68 11.69
C ASP A 110 6.06 -2.23 11.83
N ALA A 111 6.84 -1.71 10.87
CA ALA A 111 7.22 -0.31 10.83
C ALA A 111 6.00 0.61 10.67
N VAL A 112 5.07 0.26 9.77
CA VAL A 112 3.80 0.96 9.59
C VAL A 112 2.93 0.89 10.84
N LYS A 113 2.81 -0.27 11.49
CA LYS A 113 2.08 -0.42 12.76
C LYS A 113 2.71 0.44 13.86
N LEU A 114 4.04 0.50 13.93
CA LEU A 114 4.76 1.29 14.92
C LEU A 114 4.58 2.79 14.68
N TYR A 115 4.55 3.23 13.41
CA TYR A 115 4.18 4.60 13.02
C TYR A 115 2.74 4.93 13.43
N LYS A 116 1.75 4.08 13.10
CA LYS A 116 0.33 4.33 13.45
C LYS A 116 0.12 4.44 14.97
N LYS A 117 0.89 3.70 15.78
CA LYS A 117 0.87 3.82 17.25
C LYS A 117 1.50 5.11 17.78
N ASN A 118 2.48 5.65 17.06
CA ASN A 118 3.25 6.83 17.47
C ASN A 118 3.37 7.79 16.29
N LYS A 119 2.26 8.44 15.93
CA LYS A 119 2.22 9.47 14.87
C LYS A 119 3.34 10.49 15.10
N ASN A 120 3.98 10.94 14.02
CA ASN A 120 5.12 11.88 14.00
C ASN A 120 6.50 11.30 14.37
N ASN A 121 6.69 9.98 14.32
CA ASN A 121 8.02 9.38 14.42
C ASN A 121 8.78 9.44 13.08
N GLY A 122 9.38 10.60 12.81
CA GLY A 122 10.15 10.88 11.59
C GLY A 122 11.19 9.81 11.23
N PRO A 123 11.98 9.28 12.18
CA PRO A 123 12.94 8.21 11.90
C PRO A 123 12.35 6.89 11.36
N ILE A 124 11.23 6.40 11.93
CA ILE A 124 10.56 5.18 11.43
C ILE A 124 10.09 5.43 9.99
N PHE A 125 9.54 6.62 9.78
CA PHE A 125 9.00 7.04 8.52
C PHE A 125 10.09 7.16 7.42
N SER A 126 11.18 7.88 7.67
CA SER A 126 12.29 8.00 6.72
C SER A 126 12.87 6.64 6.36
N SER A 127 12.90 5.70 7.31
CA SER A 127 13.34 4.33 7.06
C SER A 127 12.40 3.54 6.14
N ILE A 128 11.08 3.65 6.32
CA ILE A 128 10.10 3.02 5.42
C ILE A 128 10.29 3.57 4.00
N LEU A 129 10.32 4.89 3.85
CA LEU A 129 10.50 5.49 2.53
C LEU A 129 11.80 5.04 1.86
N LYS A 130 12.89 5.09 2.62
CA LYS A 130 14.22 4.70 2.14
C LYS A 130 14.22 3.29 1.56
N ALA A 131 13.53 2.35 2.20
CA ALA A 131 13.41 0.98 1.73
C ALA A 131 12.75 0.85 0.34
N TYR A 132 11.91 1.81 -0.05
CA TYR A 132 11.22 1.82 -1.34
C TYR A 132 11.76 2.85 -2.34
N THR A 133 12.56 3.84 -1.91
CA THR A 133 13.14 4.86 -2.80
C THR A 133 14.57 4.61 -3.21
N GLU A 134 15.35 3.88 -2.41
CA GLU A 134 16.71 3.51 -2.83
C GLU A 134 16.65 2.52 -3.99
N ASP A 135 17.64 2.61 -4.90
CA ASP A 135 17.80 1.69 -6.02
C ASP A 135 17.94 0.26 -5.49
N ASN A 136 16.82 -0.45 -5.48
CA ASN A 136 16.72 -1.82 -5.02
C ASN A 136 16.03 -2.64 -6.12
N PRO A 137 16.80 -3.33 -6.97
CA PRO A 137 16.28 -4.10 -8.10
C PRO A 137 15.23 -5.14 -7.71
N SER A 138 15.25 -5.63 -6.46
CA SER A 138 14.23 -6.56 -5.97
C SER A 138 12.88 -5.87 -5.75
N ILE A 139 12.88 -4.62 -5.27
CA ILE A 139 11.68 -3.82 -5.10
C ILE A 139 11.11 -3.39 -6.46
N ASP A 140 11.99 -3.08 -7.42
CA ASP A 140 11.57 -2.72 -8.78
C ASP A 140 10.83 -3.87 -9.47
N SER A 141 11.37 -5.08 -9.37
CA SER A 141 10.71 -6.28 -9.87
C SER A 141 9.36 -6.48 -9.18
N LEU A 142 9.32 -6.42 -7.85
CA LEU A 142 8.09 -6.62 -7.08
C LEU A 142 7.00 -5.60 -7.42
N LEU A 143 7.35 -4.32 -7.59
CA LEU A 143 6.38 -3.28 -7.97
C LEU A 143 5.85 -3.47 -9.39
N ASN A 144 6.72 -3.86 -10.34
CA ASN A 144 6.29 -4.17 -11.70
C ASN A 144 5.38 -5.41 -11.76
N ASP A 145 5.76 -6.48 -11.05
CA ASP A 145 4.97 -7.71 -10.98
C ASP A 145 3.59 -7.42 -10.37
N LEU A 146 3.55 -6.65 -9.28
CA LEU A 146 2.31 -6.25 -8.63
C LEU A 146 1.43 -5.38 -9.55
N LYS A 147 2.03 -4.49 -10.36
CA LYS A 147 1.33 -3.66 -11.34
C LYS A 147 0.71 -4.49 -12.46
N LEU A 148 1.43 -5.49 -12.96
CA LEU A 148 0.93 -6.41 -13.99
C LEU A 148 -0.26 -7.21 -13.46
N LEU A 149 -0.11 -7.84 -12.29
CA LEU A 149 -1.21 -8.61 -11.67
C LEU A 149 -2.43 -7.72 -11.37
N ALA A 150 -2.23 -6.46 -10.98
CA ALA A 150 -3.34 -5.54 -10.77
C ALA A 150 -4.13 -5.25 -12.05
N CYS A 151 -3.47 -5.20 -13.21
CA CYS A 151 -4.17 -5.07 -14.49
C CYS A 151 -5.07 -6.29 -14.73
N GLU A 152 -4.56 -7.49 -14.46
CA GLU A 152 -5.21 -8.79 -14.72
C GLU A 152 -6.40 -9.09 -13.79
N LEU A 153 -6.45 -8.51 -12.57
CA LEU A 153 -7.51 -8.75 -11.55
C LEU A 153 -8.98 -8.50 -12.00
N ILE A 154 -9.20 -7.89 -13.17
CA ILE A 154 -10.55 -7.67 -13.74
C ILE A 154 -10.71 -8.30 -15.14
N GLU A 155 -9.61 -8.73 -15.76
CA GLU A 155 -9.61 -9.23 -17.15
C GLU A 155 -10.10 -10.69 -17.27
N GLU A 156 -10.38 -11.38 -16.16
CA GLU A 156 -11.02 -12.72 -16.20
C GLU A 156 -12.44 -12.73 -16.81
N LYS A 157 -13.00 -11.58 -17.23
CA LYS A 157 -14.18 -11.55 -18.11
C LYS A 157 -13.79 -11.59 -19.58
N GLY A 158 -13.52 -12.79 -20.08
CA GLY A 158 -13.35 -13.03 -21.52
C GLY A 158 -13.61 -14.43 -22.05
N ASN A 159 -13.73 -15.46 -21.19
CA ASN A 159 -13.95 -16.84 -21.65
C ASN A 159 -15.03 -17.56 -20.83
N THR A 160 -16.30 -17.24 -21.11
CA THR A 160 -17.43 -18.16 -20.94
C THR A 160 -18.39 -17.99 -22.11
#